data_AF-A0A843LRG5-F1
#
_entry.id   AF-A0A843LRG5-F1
#
_cell.length_a   1.000
_cell.length_b   1.000
_cell.length_c   1.000
_cell.angle_alpha   90.00
_cell.angle_beta   90.00
_cell.angle_gamma   90.00
#
_symmetry.space_group_name_H-M   'P 1'
#
loop_
_entity.id
_entity.type
_entity.pdbx_description
1 polymer ?
#
loop_
_entity_poly.entity_id
_entity_poly.type
_entity_poly.pdbx_seq_one_letter_code
_entity_poly.pdbx_strand_id
1 'polypeptide(L)'
;MIPEHSIMHRAIIALCLLLALAAPAAMAATTELHVVRYAADGVTILNETTVDYTWLEENLPVQGDGVTHYYHQGPVFEGDKWNPEEDTNVLEKDMGAVKGTDLKDICDLVGGMKEGETVRIKASDGLSRVFPYRNVYEPEPRQGPMVITWYHDEDGYVPDYRSGMRLVFFADTSTNPYGVHAFGVWDMHECFDEEYWYFYGGEYPTTTGLSVQYISKVLIYSNEEPTGSVYVSSIPAGAAIYLDGIDTGLQTNATLEDVPVGEHTIELRLSGYEAATMNVTVEMDECSRPDPVVLTPLPPEPDATISLEDGWNFVSTPKRLMDGSNTFAAIYGSVDTAGHSILLYDGLAQEWKAAASTDAFKPLDGVWIYANEACTVPLTFAPGGPQVPPTKSLGKGWNAIGFTDTVPESAANTLLSLGEHWTTLIGFDAGSQEYEISIVRGATGRHGEERTMEPMQGYWVYMTGARTLAAIGA
;
A
#
# COMPACT_ATOMS: atom_id res chain seq x y z
N MET A 1 -23.47 -69.95 21.46
CA MET A 1 -23.92 -68.65 20.93
C MET A 1 -24.26 -67.79 22.13
N ILE A 2 -23.60 -66.62 22.26
CA ILE A 2 -23.67 -65.61 23.35
C ILE A 2 -22.91 -66.01 24.66
N PRO A 3 -22.10 -65.14 25.30
CA PRO A 3 -21.15 -64.15 24.76
C PRO A 3 -19.79 -64.12 25.50
N GLU A 4 -18.85 -63.39 24.91
CA GLU A 4 -17.59 -62.91 25.51
C GLU A 4 -17.85 -61.93 26.66
N HIS A 5 -17.11 -62.04 27.76
CA HIS A 5 -16.59 -60.93 28.58
C HIS A 5 -15.67 -61.49 29.69
N SER A 6 -14.61 -60.75 29.98
CA SER A 6 -13.71 -60.88 31.14
C SER A 6 -12.38 -61.62 30.93
N ILE A 7 -11.48 -61.00 30.16
CA ILE A 7 -10.04 -61.03 30.47
C ILE A 7 -9.54 -59.60 30.41
N MET A 8 -9.77 -58.85 31.48
CA MET A 8 -9.11 -57.57 31.70
C MET A 8 -8.89 -57.39 33.20
N HIS A 9 -7.93 -58.13 33.78
CA HIS A 9 -7.47 -57.94 35.17
C HIS A 9 -6.08 -58.53 35.45
N ARG A 10 -5.17 -58.60 34.46
CA ARG A 10 -3.75 -58.95 34.66
C ARG A 10 -2.83 -58.29 33.63
N ALA A 11 -2.73 -56.96 33.63
CA ALA A 11 -1.70 -56.23 32.88
C ALA A 11 -1.47 -54.79 33.39
N ILE A 12 -1.60 -54.55 34.71
CA ILE A 12 -1.23 -53.25 35.32
C ILE A 12 -0.41 -53.52 36.59
N ILE A 13 0.66 -54.32 36.47
CA ILE A 13 1.77 -54.36 37.44
C ILE A 13 3.03 -54.74 36.64
N ALA A 14 3.43 -53.87 35.71
CA ALA A 14 4.74 -53.95 35.02
C ALA A 14 5.10 -52.61 34.33
N LEU A 15 4.68 -51.47 34.90
CA LEU A 15 5.07 -50.14 34.41
C LEU A 15 5.29 -49.19 35.60
N CYS A 16 6.03 -49.63 36.62
CA CYS A 16 6.47 -48.78 37.74
C CYS A 16 7.93 -49.03 38.16
N LEU A 17 8.75 -49.68 37.34
CA LEU A 17 10.16 -49.98 37.67
C LEU A 17 11.07 -49.86 36.43
N LEU A 18 11.04 -48.70 35.78
CA LEU A 18 12.07 -48.23 34.85
C LEU A 18 12.24 -46.70 34.97
N LEU A 19 12.10 -46.18 36.19
CA LEU A 19 12.53 -44.84 36.60
C LEU A 19 13.74 -45.01 37.53
N ALA A 20 14.88 -45.36 36.95
CA ALA A 20 16.17 -45.23 37.61
C ALA A 20 17.27 -45.18 36.54
N LEU A 21 17.95 -44.03 36.51
CA LEU A 21 19.24 -43.76 35.86
C LEU A 21 19.22 -43.52 34.34
N ALA A 22 18.44 -42.54 33.88
CA ALA A 22 19.05 -41.57 32.98
C ALA A 22 19.85 -40.63 33.87
N ALA A 23 21.17 -40.84 33.98
CA ALA A 23 22.06 -39.78 34.42
C ALA A 23 21.74 -38.53 33.57
N PRO A 24 21.70 -37.31 34.13
CA PRO A 24 21.69 -36.13 33.28
C PRO A 24 22.88 -36.31 32.33
N ALA A 25 22.61 -36.32 31.02
CA ALA A 25 23.70 -36.20 30.07
C ALA A 25 24.44 -34.95 30.51
N ALA A 26 25.70 -35.10 30.92
CA ALA A 26 26.53 -33.96 31.28
C ALA A 26 26.47 -33.03 30.06
N MET A 27 25.75 -31.91 30.20
CA MET A 27 25.63 -30.95 29.13
C MET A 27 27.01 -30.38 28.93
N ALA A 28 27.54 -30.51 27.72
CA ALA A 28 28.86 -30.00 27.41
C ALA A 28 28.85 -28.48 27.64
N ALA A 29 29.91 -27.98 28.28
CA ALA A 29 30.13 -26.56 28.44
C ALA A 29 30.08 -25.87 27.06
N THR A 30 29.34 -24.76 26.98
CA THR A 30 29.24 -24.00 25.74
C THR A 30 30.55 -23.27 25.47
N THR A 31 30.99 -23.30 24.20
CA THR A 31 32.25 -22.71 23.73
C THR A 31 32.03 -21.70 22.60
N GLU A 32 30.80 -21.59 22.10
CA GLU A 32 30.39 -20.67 21.03
C GLU A 32 29.05 -20.00 21.34
N LEU A 33 28.84 -18.84 20.72
CA LEU A 33 27.62 -18.05 20.78
C LEU A 33 27.05 -17.91 19.36
N HIS A 34 25.77 -18.24 19.21
CA HIS A 34 24.97 -17.85 18.05
C HIS A 34 24.25 -16.54 18.38
N VAL A 35 24.63 -15.46 17.70
CA VAL A 35 24.10 -14.11 17.87
C VAL A 35 23.13 -13.82 16.73
N VAL A 36 21.90 -13.42 17.04
CA VAL A 36 20.84 -13.18 16.05
C VAL A 36 20.15 -11.86 16.35
N ARG A 37 19.91 -11.03 15.33
CA ARG A 37 19.03 -9.86 15.38
C ARG A 37 17.75 -10.18 14.61
N TYR A 38 16.62 -10.17 15.31
CA TYR A 38 15.28 -10.36 14.74
C TYR A 38 14.61 -9.03 14.42
N ALA A 39 13.80 -9.01 13.37
CA ALA A 39 12.89 -7.92 13.02
C ALA A 39 11.73 -7.81 14.04
N ALA A 40 10.87 -6.81 13.86
CA ALA A 40 9.73 -6.49 14.72
C ALA A 40 8.71 -7.65 14.83
N ASP A 41 8.64 -8.52 13.83
CA ASP A 41 7.80 -9.73 13.84
C ASP A 41 8.30 -10.83 14.79
N GLY A 42 9.52 -10.69 15.32
CA GLY A 42 10.18 -11.61 16.25
C GLY A 42 10.64 -12.93 15.64
N VAL A 43 10.58 -13.08 14.31
CA VAL A 43 10.92 -14.33 13.60
C VAL A 43 11.85 -14.11 12.41
N THR A 44 11.74 -12.99 11.69
CA THR A 44 12.59 -12.66 10.54
C THR A 44 13.98 -12.26 11.02
N ILE A 45 15.02 -12.90 10.48
CA ILE A 45 16.41 -12.66 10.86
C ILE A 45 16.95 -11.50 10.01
N LEU A 46 17.25 -10.37 10.65
CA LEU A 46 17.87 -9.21 10.01
C LEU A 46 19.38 -9.44 9.80
N ASN A 47 20.04 -10.07 10.78
CA ASN A 47 21.44 -10.43 10.71
C ASN A 47 21.75 -11.52 11.76
N GLU A 48 22.70 -12.41 11.46
CA GLU A 48 23.17 -13.41 12.40
C GLU A 48 24.64 -13.77 12.20
N THR A 49 25.29 -14.21 13.27
CA THR A 49 26.65 -14.74 13.23
C THR A 49 26.86 -15.77 14.34
N THR A 50 27.88 -16.61 14.17
CA THR A 50 28.33 -17.55 15.20
C THR A 50 29.81 -17.32 15.47
N VAL A 51 30.16 -17.11 16.73
CA VAL A 51 31.53 -16.84 17.19
C VAL A 51 31.88 -17.72 18.37
N ASP A 52 33.08 -18.29 18.35
CA ASP A 52 33.62 -19.04 19.50
C ASP A 52 34.37 -18.12 20.47
N TYR A 53 34.65 -18.62 21.68
CA TYR A 53 35.32 -17.82 22.71
C TYR A 53 36.72 -17.36 22.32
N THR A 54 37.46 -18.13 21.51
CA THR A 54 38.81 -17.75 21.08
C THR A 54 38.74 -16.56 20.14
N TRP A 55 37.75 -16.57 19.23
CA TRP A 55 37.47 -15.42 18.38
C TRP A 55 37.08 -14.19 19.21
N LEU A 56 36.20 -14.35 20.21
CA LEU A 56 35.80 -13.26 21.10
C LEU A 56 36.99 -12.65 21.85
N GLU A 57 37.88 -13.48 22.41
CA GLU A 57 39.09 -13.05 23.13
C GLU A 57 40.09 -12.33 22.21
N GLU A 58 40.24 -12.80 20.97
CA GLU A 58 41.19 -12.23 20.01
C GLU A 58 40.70 -10.93 19.35
N ASN A 59 39.39 -10.75 19.18
CA ASN A 59 38.82 -9.70 18.33
C ASN A 59 38.02 -8.62 19.06
N LEU A 60 37.58 -8.88 20.30
CA LEU A 60 36.80 -7.92 21.10
C LEU A 60 37.52 -7.57 22.42
N PRO A 61 37.20 -6.42 23.05
CA PRO A 61 37.77 -6.07 24.34
C PRO A 61 37.51 -7.16 25.39
N VAL A 62 38.58 -7.65 26.01
CA VAL A 62 38.49 -8.60 27.12
C VAL A 62 38.12 -7.83 28.39
N GLN A 63 36.98 -8.22 28.97
CA GLN A 63 36.52 -7.75 30.27
C GLN A 63 37.05 -8.66 31.36
N GLY A 64 37.48 -8.07 32.47
CA GLY A 64 37.98 -8.81 33.64
C GLY A 64 39.45 -9.20 33.48
N ASP A 65 40.12 -9.38 34.60
CA ASP A 65 41.56 -9.64 34.68
C ASP A 65 41.88 -11.07 35.13
N GLY A 66 40.87 -11.87 35.47
CA GLY A 66 41.04 -13.20 36.06
C GLY A 66 41.61 -13.18 37.48
N VAL A 67 41.57 -12.03 38.17
CA VAL A 67 42.02 -11.85 39.56
C VAL A 67 40.93 -11.21 40.43
N THR A 68 40.19 -10.26 39.89
CA THR A 68 39.09 -9.57 40.56
C THR A 68 37.86 -10.47 40.62
N HIS A 69 37.38 -10.77 41.84
CA HIS A 69 36.18 -11.57 42.06
C HIS A 69 34.91 -10.72 41.98
N TYR A 70 33.90 -11.25 41.30
CA TYR A 70 32.58 -10.64 41.19
C TYR A 70 31.55 -11.49 41.94
N TYR A 71 30.63 -10.85 42.65
CA TYR A 71 29.64 -11.50 43.49
C TYR A 71 28.24 -11.09 43.06
N HIS A 72 27.27 -11.99 43.15
CA HIS A 72 25.84 -11.62 43.12
C HIS A 72 25.24 -11.82 44.49
N GLN A 73 23.92 -11.69 44.61
CA GLN A 73 23.21 -11.91 45.86
C GLN A 73 22.11 -12.96 45.70
N GLY A 74 22.04 -13.87 46.67
CA GLY A 74 20.97 -14.86 46.80
C GLY A 74 19.69 -14.26 47.39
N PRO A 75 18.59 -15.03 47.42
CA PRO A 75 17.34 -14.56 48.04
C PRO A 75 17.51 -14.29 49.54
N VAL A 76 16.90 -13.22 50.04
CA VAL A 76 16.85 -12.88 51.47
C VAL A 76 15.51 -13.34 52.06
N PHE A 77 15.54 -14.34 52.93
CA PHE A 77 14.33 -15.00 53.44
C PHE A 77 13.79 -14.41 54.75
N GLU A 78 14.63 -13.68 55.50
CA GLU A 78 14.27 -13.06 56.78
C GLU A 78 14.65 -11.57 56.74
N GLY A 79 13.77 -10.69 57.20
CA GLY A 79 14.01 -9.23 57.21
C GLY A 79 13.48 -8.51 55.97
N ASP A 80 14.12 -7.39 55.60
CA ASP A 80 13.82 -6.70 54.34
C ASP A 80 14.37 -7.51 53.17
N LYS A 81 13.47 -8.02 52.33
CA LYS A 81 13.82 -8.85 51.17
C LYS A 81 14.68 -8.13 50.14
N TRP A 82 14.67 -6.79 50.14
CA TRP A 82 15.46 -5.98 49.21
C TRP A 82 16.89 -5.74 49.69
N ASN A 83 17.15 -5.90 51.00
CA ASN A 83 18.48 -5.82 51.62
C ASN A 83 19.34 -4.66 51.06
N PRO A 84 18.93 -3.39 51.30
CA PRO A 84 19.68 -2.22 50.83
C PRO A 84 21.11 -2.13 51.36
N GLU A 85 21.42 -2.81 52.47
CA GLU A 85 22.75 -2.91 53.04
C GLU A 85 23.71 -3.85 52.29
N GLU A 86 23.20 -4.68 51.38
CA GLU A 86 23.97 -5.66 50.61
C GLU A 86 24.87 -6.56 51.49
N ASP A 87 24.31 -7.06 52.60
CA ASP A 87 25.07 -7.75 53.65
C ASP A 87 24.70 -9.23 53.83
N THR A 88 23.62 -9.70 53.19
CA THR A 88 23.06 -11.06 53.36
C THR A 88 23.14 -11.86 52.07
N ASN A 89 23.64 -13.11 52.14
CA ASN A 89 23.74 -14.05 51.01
C ASN A 89 24.53 -13.49 49.79
N VAL A 90 25.59 -12.72 50.06
CA VAL A 90 26.47 -12.11 49.04
C VAL A 90 27.78 -12.89 48.90
N LEU A 91 28.52 -13.08 49.99
CA LEU A 91 29.85 -13.69 49.94
C LEU A 91 29.83 -15.16 49.47
N GLU A 92 28.72 -15.88 49.71
CA GLU A 92 28.52 -17.25 49.24
C GLU A 92 28.10 -17.34 47.76
N LYS A 93 27.94 -16.20 47.09
CA LYS A 93 27.54 -16.06 45.69
C LYS A 93 28.68 -15.47 44.85
N ASP A 94 29.89 -15.92 45.14
CA ASP A 94 31.07 -15.69 44.32
C ASP A 94 30.85 -16.29 42.92
N MET A 95 30.98 -15.45 41.89
CA MET A 95 30.93 -15.84 40.48
C MET A 95 32.32 -16.11 39.91
N GLY A 96 33.35 -15.97 40.75
CA GLY A 96 34.76 -16.21 40.45
C GLY A 96 35.50 -14.97 39.98
N ALA A 97 36.81 -15.13 39.82
CA ALA A 97 37.63 -14.19 39.09
C ALA A 97 37.65 -14.57 37.62
N VAL A 98 36.87 -13.83 36.83
CA VAL A 98 36.45 -14.23 35.49
C VAL A 98 37.03 -13.32 34.41
N LYS A 99 37.08 -13.84 33.18
CA LYS A 99 37.29 -13.05 31.96
C LYS A 99 36.22 -13.35 30.94
N GLY A 100 35.87 -12.36 30.14
CA GLY A 100 34.78 -12.46 29.19
C GLY A 100 34.74 -11.32 28.19
N THR A 101 33.61 -11.22 27.51
CA THR A 101 33.33 -10.15 26.55
C THR A 101 32.03 -9.46 26.95
N ASP A 102 32.01 -8.13 26.80
CA ASP A 102 30.82 -7.33 27.08
C ASP A 102 29.66 -7.73 26.16
N LEU A 103 28.47 -7.94 26.72
CA LEU A 103 27.25 -8.25 25.99
C LEU A 103 26.94 -7.17 24.96
N LYS A 104 27.25 -5.90 25.26
CA LYS A 104 27.12 -4.79 24.32
C LYS A 104 27.91 -5.06 23.03
N ASP A 105 29.19 -5.42 23.18
CA ASP A 105 30.08 -5.67 22.03
C ASP A 105 29.67 -6.94 21.26
N ILE A 106 29.11 -7.93 21.96
CA ILE A 106 28.53 -9.13 21.33
C ILE A 106 27.28 -8.76 20.51
N CYS A 107 26.40 -7.92 21.05
CA CYS A 107 25.22 -7.43 20.32
C CYS A 107 25.62 -6.63 19.07
N ASP A 108 26.68 -5.82 19.16
CA ASP A 108 27.17 -4.99 18.06
C ASP A 108 27.64 -5.81 16.83
N LEU A 109 27.97 -7.09 17.00
CA LEU A 109 28.34 -7.99 15.88
C LEU A 109 27.26 -8.14 14.81
N VAL A 110 25.98 -7.97 15.19
CA VAL A 110 24.82 -8.12 14.29
C VAL A 110 24.06 -6.80 14.09
N GLY A 111 24.69 -5.67 14.39
CA GLY A 111 24.09 -4.33 14.27
C GLY A 111 23.65 -3.70 15.59
N GLY A 112 23.89 -4.36 16.73
CA GLY A 112 23.65 -3.80 18.06
C GLY A 112 22.18 -3.81 18.47
N MET A 113 21.85 -3.02 19.48
CA MET A 113 20.48 -2.73 19.92
C MET A 113 20.20 -1.22 19.80
N LYS A 114 18.92 -0.85 19.71
CA LYS A 114 18.43 0.54 19.81
C LYS A 114 17.62 0.73 21.09
N GLU A 115 17.44 1.99 21.50
CA GLU A 115 16.60 2.33 22.67
C GLU A 115 15.19 1.74 22.54
N GLY A 116 14.72 1.09 23.60
CA GLY A 116 13.43 0.35 23.62
C GLY A 116 13.49 -1.09 23.09
N GLU A 117 14.62 -1.54 22.54
CA GLU A 117 14.81 -2.95 22.14
C GLU A 117 15.27 -3.82 23.33
N THR A 118 15.16 -5.15 23.17
CA THR A 118 15.57 -6.11 24.20
C THR A 118 16.47 -7.20 23.62
N VAL A 119 17.31 -7.77 24.48
CA VAL A 119 18.11 -8.95 24.15
C VAL A 119 17.77 -10.10 25.08
N ARG A 120 17.57 -11.27 24.50
CA ARG A 120 17.37 -12.53 25.22
C ARG A 120 18.65 -13.35 25.19
N ILE A 121 19.20 -13.58 26.36
CA ILE A 121 20.29 -14.54 26.56
C ILE A 121 19.67 -15.90 26.82
N LYS A 122 20.08 -16.91 26.07
CA LYS A 122 19.54 -18.27 26.17
C LYS A 122 20.65 -19.30 26.33
N ALA A 123 20.47 -20.12 27.35
CA ALA A 123 21.28 -21.27 27.65
C ALA A 123 20.93 -22.46 26.75
N SER A 124 21.89 -23.35 26.57
CA SER A 124 21.70 -24.63 25.88
C SER A 124 20.68 -25.55 26.57
N ASP A 125 20.44 -25.37 27.88
CA ASP A 125 19.44 -26.11 28.67
C ASP A 125 18.01 -25.52 28.56
N GLY A 126 17.86 -24.42 27.82
CA GLY A 126 16.60 -23.72 27.61
C GLY A 126 16.30 -22.59 28.59
N LEU A 127 17.09 -22.42 29.66
CA LEU A 127 16.99 -21.24 30.53
C LEU A 127 17.23 -19.97 29.70
N SER A 128 16.43 -18.93 29.93
CA SER A 128 16.68 -17.64 29.28
C SER A 128 16.28 -16.46 30.16
N ARG A 129 16.91 -15.32 29.89
CA ARG A 129 16.61 -14.02 30.51
C ARG A 129 16.59 -12.95 29.43
N VAL A 130 15.72 -11.97 29.61
CA VAL A 130 15.56 -10.82 28.72
C VAL A 130 16.09 -9.59 29.45
N PHE A 131 16.84 -8.77 28.75
CA PHE A 131 17.44 -7.55 29.25
C PHE A 131 17.12 -6.39 28.31
N PRO A 132 16.72 -5.21 28.82
CA PRO A 132 16.42 -4.07 27.98
C PRO A 132 17.70 -3.33 27.56
N TYR A 133 17.59 -2.53 26.51
CA TYR A 133 18.69 -1.71 25.96
C TYR A 133 19.51 -0.99 27.03
N ARG A 134 18.84 -0.29 27.98
CA ARG A 134 19.51 0.53 28.99
C ARG A 134 20.51 -0.27 29.83
N ASN A 135 20.14 -1.46 30.31
CA ASN A 135 21.03 -2.28 31.14
C ASN A 135 22.22 -2.85 30.35
N VAL A 136 22.14 -2.92 29.01
CA VAL A 136 23.21 -3.43 28.16
C VAL A 136 24.14 -2.31 27.68
N TYR A 137 23.58 -1.19 27.19
CA TYR A 137 24.33 -0.11 26.55
C TYR A 137 24.65 1.06 27.49
N GLU A 138 23.89 1.22 28.57
CA GLU A 138 24.00 2.32 29.54
C GLU A 138 23.96 1.79 30.99
N PRO A 139 24.79 0.78 31.34
CA PRO A 139 24.77 0.21 32.67
C PRO A 139 25.16 1.23 33.74
N GLU A 140 24.36 1.34 34.80
CA GLU A 140 24.73 2.09 35.99
C GLU A 140 25.99 1.47 36.63
N PRO A 141 26.89 2.25 37.29
CA PRO A 141 28.13 1.71 37.86
C PRO A 141 27.94 0.56 38.86
N ARG A 142 26.83 0.60 39.62
CA ARG A 142 26.44 -0.45 40.57
C ARG A 142 25.99 -1.75 39.92
N GLN A 143 25.53 -1.70 38.67
CA GLN A 143 25.33 -2.89 37.86
C GLN A 143 26.64 -3.31 37.19
N GLY A 144 27.34 -2.34 36.60
CA GLY A 144 28.48 -2.56 35.72
C GLY A 144 28.08 -3.24 34.40
N PRO A 145 29.07 -3.47 33.51
CA PRO A 145 28.83 -4.13 32.24
C PRO A 145 28.36 -5.57 32.46
N MET A 146 27.53 -6.02 31.53
CA MET A 146 26.99 -7.37 31.47
C MET A 146 27.96 -8.24 30.67
N VAL A 147 28.74 -9.09 31.32
CA VAL A 147 29.83 -9.81 30.67
C VAL A 147 29.47 -11.29 30.47
N ILE A 148 29.56 -11.78 29.24
CA ILE A 148 29.53 -13.22 28.97
C ILE A 148 30.95 -13.76 29.16
N THR A 149 31.15 -14.47 30.26
CA THR A 149 32.45 -14.99 30.70
C THR A 149 32.74 -16.34 30.08
N TRP A 150 33.95 -16.49 29.53
CA TRP A 150 34.46 -17.72 28.93
C TRP A 150 35.67 -18.29 29.69
N TYR A 151 36.12 -17.62 30.76
CA TYR A 151 37.18 -18.06 31.66
C TYR A 151 36.78 -17.83 33.12
N HIS A 152 37.20 -18.75 33.99
CA HIS A 152 37.07 -18.69 35.43
C HIS A 152 38.41 -19.11 36.07
N ASP A 153 38.78 -18.52 37.19
CA ASP A 153 40.07 -18.75 37.86
C ASP A 153 40.26 -20.20 38.33
N GLU A 154 39.23 -20.81 38.94
CA GLU A 154 39.30 -22.21 39.40
C GLU A 154 39.31 -23.25 38.26
N ASP A 155 38.53 -23.01 37.20
CA ASP A 155 38.29 -24.01 36.15
C ASP A 155 39.08 -23.75 34.86
N GLY A 156 39.60 -22.54 34.66
CA GLY A 156 40.23 -22.12 33.42
C GLY A 156 39.22 -21.69 32.35
N TYR A 157 39.56 -21.93 31.08
CA TYR A 157 38.73 -21.58 29.92
C TYR A 157 37.62 -22.62 29.70
N VAL A 158 36.51 -22.22 29.07
CA VAL A 158 35.58 -23.20 28.47
C VAL A 158 36.33 -24.10 27.46
N PRO A 159 36.03 -25.41 27.37
CA PRO A 159 34.93 -26.12 28.02
C PRO A 159 35.23 -26.63 29.45
N ASP A 160 36.42 -26.39 30.00
CA ASP A 160 36.77 -26.84 31.36
C ASP A 160 36.07 -26.00 32.44
N TYR A 161 35.72 -24.75 32.12
CA TYR A 161 34.79 -23.93 32.90
C TYR A 161 33.43 -24.62 33.03
N ARG A 162 33.14 -25.19 34.21
CA ARG A 162 32.09 -26.21 34.40
C ARG A 162 30.68 -25.70 34.19
N SER A 163 30.46 -24.40 34.35
CA SER A 163 29.18 -23.74 34.04
C SER A 163 29.05 -23.29 32.58
N GLY A 164 30.02 -23.61 31.72
CA GLY A 164 30.11 -23.07 30.36
C GLY A 164 30.22 -21.56 30.34
N MET A 165 29.92 -20.95 29.19
CA MET A 165 29.82 -19.49 29.13
C MET A 165 28.69 -19.01 30.04
N ARG A 166 28.96 -17.96 30.82
CA ARG A 166 28.06 -17.48 31.88
C ARG A 166 27.91 -15.97 31.87
N LEU A 167 26.73 -15.45 32.18
CA LEU A 167 26.52 -14.01 32.36
C LEU A 167 26.93 -13.58 33.77
N VAL A 168 27.83 -12.61 33.88
CA VAL A 168 28.26 -11.99 35.15
C VAL A 168 28.22 -10.47 35.02
N PHE A 169 27.63 -9.81 36.01
CA PHE A 169 27.58 -8.35 36.15
C PHE A 169 28.84 -7.85 36.86
N PHE A 170 29.59 -6.95 36.22
CA PHE A 170 30.85 -6.43 36.75
C PHE A 170 30.66 -5.14 37.55
N ALA A 171 29.87 -5.23 38.62
CA ALA A 171 29.57 -4.13 39.52
C ALA A 171 30.84 -3.53 40.15
N ASP A 172 30.80 -2.24 40.52
CA ASP A 172 31.86 -1.63 41.33
C ASP A 172 31.75 -2.00 42.83
N THR A 173 32.60 -1.39 43.67
CA THR A 173 32.65 -1.64 45.12
C THR A 173 32.06 -0.51 45.97
N SER A 174 31.36 0.45 45.36
CA SER A 174 31.03 1.74 46.00
C SER A 174 30.04 1.68 47.16
N THR A 175 29.13 0.69 47.19
CA THR A 175 28.10 0.57 48.25
C THR A 175 28.16 -0.75 49.02
N ASN A 176 29.07 -1.67 48.68
CA ASN A 176 29.19 -2.97 49.37
C ASN A 176 29.91 -2.85 50.72
N PRO A 177 29.36 -3.35 51.84
CA PRO A 177 29.97 -3.24 53.18
C PRO A 177 31.29 -4.03 53.34
N TYR A 178 31.53 -5.03 52.49
CA TYR A 178 32.75 -5.85 52.48
C TYR A 178 33.79 -5.34 51.47
N GLY A 179 33.47 -4.30 50.70
CA GLY A 179 34.35 -3.77 49.65
C GLY A 179 34.56 -4.72 48.47
N VAL A 180 33.62 -5.65 48.23
CA VAL A 180 33.65 -6.58 47.10
C VAL A 180 32.85 -6.05 45.91
N HIS A 181 33.13 -6.56 44.70
CA HIS A 181 32.41 -6.22 43.48
C HIS A 181 31.12 -7.02 43.41
N ALA A 182 30.11 -6.60 44.19
CA ALA A 182 28.83 -7.28 44.28
C ALA A 182 27.75 -6.53 43.48
N PHE A 183 26.98 -7.27 42.68
CA PHE A 183 25.71 -6.81 42.13
C PHE A 183 24.57 -7.34 43.00
N GLY A 184 24.09 -6.50 43.92
CA GLY A 184 23.08 -6.86 44.91
C GLY A 184 21.65 -6.76 44.41
N VAL A 185 20.74 -7.25 45.25
CA VAL A 185 19.30 -7.16 45.05
C VAL A 185 18.83 -5.70 45.03
N TRP A 186 19.41 -4.84 45.88
CA TRP A 186 19.12 -3.41 45.86
C TRP A 186 19.65 -2.72 44.59
N ASP A 187 20.83 -3.10 44.11
CA ASP A 187 21.34 -2.56 42.84
C ASP A 187 20.41 -2.92 41.67
N MET A 188 19.90 -4.16 41.63
CA MET A 188 18.89 -4.56 40.63
C MET A 188 17.62 -3.72 40.75
N HIS A 189 17.12 -3.48 41.97
CA HIS A 189 15.95 -2.64 42.21
C HIS A 189 16.13 -1.23 41.63
N GLU A 190 17.32 -0.64 41.78
CA GLU A 190 17.59 0.72 41.31
C GLU A 190 17.94 0.79 39.81
N CYS A 191 18.55 -0.27 39.26
CA CYS A 191 19.05 -0.26 37.88
C CYS A 191 18.06 -0.82 36.85
N PHE A 192 17.11 -1.68 37.25
CA PHE A 192 16.17 -2.36 36.36
C PHE A 192 14.76 -1.85 36.59
N ASP A 193 13.99 -1.70 35.51
CA ASP A 193 12.53 -1.54 35.63
C ASP A 193 11.90 -2.80 36.24
N GLU A 194 10.80 -2.61 36.99
CA GLU A 194 10.15 -3.66 37.80
C GLU A 194 9.83 -4.94 37.00
N GLU A 195 9.50 -4.81 35.71
CA GLU A 195 9.19 -5.95 34.84
C GLU A 195 10.39 -6.88 34.57
N TYR A 196 11.62 -6.39 34.74
CA TYR A 196 12.85 -7.15 34.55
C TYR A 196 13.46 -7.67 35.86
N TRP A 197 12.83 -7.37 37.01
CA TRP A 197 13.26 -7.92 38.28
C TRP A 197 13.09 -9.44 38.33
N TYR A 198 14.08 -10.11 38.92
CA TYR A 198 14.05 -11.55 39.06
C TYR A 198 13.72 -11.99 40.49
N PHE A 199 12.75 -12.90 40.61
CA PHE A 199 12.32 -13.48 41.87
C PHE A 199 12.49 -15.00 41.90
N TYR A 200 13.27 -15.50 42.85
CA TYR A 200 13.30 -16.91 43.21
C TYR A 200 11.97 -17.31 43.85
N GLY A 201 11.37 -18.40 43.34
CA GLY A 201 10.07 -18.87 43.79
C GLY A 201 8.91 -17.89 43.53
N GLY A 202 9.13 -16.85 42.73
CA GLY A 202 8.14 -15.80 42.46
C GLY A 202 7.95 -14.79 43.61
N GLU A 203 8.77 -14.85 44.66
CA GLU A 203 8.59 -14.04 45.87
C GLU A 203 9.88 -13.31 46.32
N TYR A 204 11.01 -14.01 46.27
CA TYR A 204 12.27 -13.53 46.85
C TYR A 204 13.21 -12.99 45.77
N PRO A 205 13.51 -11.69 45.74
CA PRO A 205 14.38 -11.12 44.72
C PRO A 205 15.80 -11.69 44.85
N THR A 206 16.47 -11.90 43.71
CA THR A 206 17.86 -12.38 43.67
C THR A 206 18.52 -12.04 42.35
N THR A 207 19.77 -11.55 42.40
CA THR A 207 20.57 -11.30 41.20
C THR A 207 21.29 -12.54 40.69
N THR A 208 21.51 -13.54 41.55
CA THR A 208 22.07 -14.84 41.13
C THR A 208 21.22 -15.48 40.03
N GLY A 209 19.90 -15.30 40.08
CA GLY A 209 18.97 -15.86 39.09
C GLY A 209 18.94 -15.15 37.74
N LEU A 210 19.59 -13.99 37.62
CA LEU A 210 19.87 -13.31 36.34
C LEU A 210 21.10 -13.89 35.64
N SER A 211 22.02 -14.52 36.37
CA SER A 211 23.25 -15.12 35.85
C SER A 211 22.97 -16.44 35.13
N VAL A 212 22.68 -16.34 33.82
CA VAL A 212 22.46 -17.50 32.94
C VAL A 212 23.78 -18.24 32.71
N GLN A 213 23.76 -19.57 32.88
CA GLN A 213 24.89 -20.48 32.62
C GLN A 213 24.68 -21.25 31.32
N TYR A 214 25.75 -21.85 30.78
CA TYR A 214 25.74 -22.58 29.50
C TYR A 214 25.14 -21.77 28.35
N ILE A 215 25.45 -20.47 28.29
CA ILE A 215 24.94 -19.57 27.26
C ILE A 215 25.42 -20.05 25.90
N SER A 216 24.48 -20.23 24.98
CA SER A 216 24.76 -20.58 23.59
C SER A 216 24.14 -19.61 22.59
N LYS A 217 23.18 -18.77 23.01
CA LYS A 217 22.49 -17.84 22.12
C LYS A 217 22.30 -16.47 22.74
N VAL A 218 22.48 -15.44 21.91
CA VAL A 218 22.17 -14.03 22.18
C VAL A 218 21.20 -13.57 21.10
N LEU A 219 19.95 -13.29 21.48
CA LEU A 219 18.86 -13.04 20.55
C LEU A 219 18.29 -11.64 20.76
N ILE A 220 18.60 -10.71 19.86
CA ILE A 220 18.12 -9.34 19.89
C ILE A 220 16.76 -9.27 19.21
N TYR A 221 15.79 -8.61 19.85
CA TYR A 221 14.46 -8.32 19.31
C TYR A 221 14.38 -6.84 18.99
N SER A 222 14.47 -6.51 17.70
CA SER A 222 14.43 -5.14 17.21
C SER A 222 13.00 -4.65 17.00
N ASN A 223 12.86 -3.33 16.85
CA ASN A 223 11.61 -2.68 16.43
C ASN A 223 11.63 -2.35 14.92
N GLU A 224 12.54 -2.95 14.15
CA GLU A 224 12.68 -2.71 12.71
C GLU A 224 11.77 -3.63 11.91
N GLU A 225 10.96 -3.06 11.02
CA GLU A 225 10.17 -3.85 10.08
C GLU A 225 11.08 -4.46 9.01
N PRO A 226 10.88 -5.74 8.63
CA PRO A 226 11.64 -6.34 7.54
C PRO A 226 11.21 -5.72 6.21
N THR A 227 12.17 -5.34 5.37
CA THR A 227 11.92 -4.67 4.09
C THR A 227 12.67 -5.33 2.93
N GLY A 228 12.17 -5.11 1.72
CA GLY A 228 12.82 -5.40 0.44
C GLY A 228 12.59 -4.25 -0.54
N SER A 229 12.69 -4.53 -1.84
CA SER A 229 12.47 -3.52 -2.89
C SER A 229 11.64 -4.07 -4.05
N VAL A 230 11.05 -3.20 -4.86
CA VAL A 230 10.28 -3.59 -6.05
C VAL A 230 10.66 -2.72 -7.24
N TYR A 231 11.08 -3.33 -8.34
CA TYR A 231 11.25 -2.64 -9.61
C TYR A 231 9.95 -2.65 -10.41
N VAL A 232 9.39 -1.47 -10.67
CA VAL A 232 8.10 -1.29 -11.33
C VAL A 232 8.30 -0.66 -12.70
N SER A 233 7.68 -1.24 -13.74
CA SER A 233 7.79 -0.77 -15.12
C SER A 233 6.47 -0.88 -15.89
N SER A 234 6.29 0.00 -16.88
CA SER A 234 5.08 0.01 -17.71
C SER A 234 5.35 0.35 -19.17
N ILE A 235 4.37 0.05 -20.02
CA ILE A 235 4.38 0.36 -21.45
C ILE A 235 3.07 1.10 -21.79
N PRO A 236 3.10 2.39 -22.11
CA PRO A 236 4.26 3.29 -22.09
C PRO A 236 4.79 3.56 -20.66
N ALA A 237 6.04 4.01 -20.57
CA ALA A 237 6.65 4.45 -19.31
C ALA A 237 6.16 5.84 -18.88
N GLY A 238 6.43 6.23 -17.64
CA GLY A 238 6.03 7.52 -17.06
C GLY A 238 4.71 7.47 -16.27
N ALA A 239 4.20 6.27 -15.99
CA ALA A 239 3.01 6.10 -15.17
C ALA A 239 3.36 6.36 -13.70
N ALA A 240 2.54 7.16 -13.01
CA ALA A 240 2.66 7.36 -11.57
C ALA A 240 2.42 6.04 -10.82
N ILE A 241 3.25 5.75 -9.82
CA ILE A 241 3.24 4.50 -9.07
C ILE A 241 2.59 4.74 -7.71
N TYR A 242 1.57 3.95 -7.40
CA TYR A 242 0.90 3.91 -6.11
C TYR A 242 1.17 2.55 -5.47
N LEU A 243 1.59 2.53 -4.21
CA LEU A 243 1.80 1.33 -3.40
C LEU A 243 0.71 1.28 -2.32
N ASP A 244 -0.09 0.22 -2.32
CA ASP A 244 -1.22 0.02 -1.40
C ASP A 244 -2.18 1.24 -1.34
N GLY A 245 -2.37 1.88 -2.49
CA GLY A 245 -3.23 3.05 -2.65
C GLY A 245 -2.56 4.39 -2.28
N ILE A 246 -1.30 4.39 -1.84
CA ILE A 246 -0.54 5.61 -1.49
C ILE A 246 0.34 6.01 -2.66
N ASP A 247 0.28 7.28 -3.06
CA ASP A 247 1.16 7.83 -4.10
C ASP A 247 2.62 7.84 -3.62
N THR A 248 3.50 7.16 -4.34
CA THR A 248 4.93 7.10 -4.03
C THR A 248 5.68 8.35 -4.48
N GLY A 249 5.08 9.19 -5.34
CA GLY A 249 5.73 10.30 -6.01
C GLY A 249 6.69 9.88 -7.13
N LEU A 250 6.85 8.57 -7.37
CA LEU A 250 7.70 8.02 -8.42
C LEU A 250 6.88 7.69 -9.68
N GLN A 251 7.58 7.58 -10.80
CA GLN A 251 7.01 7.20 -12.10
C GLN A 251 7.79 6.02 -12.69
N THR A 252 7.10 5.16 -13.44
CA THR A 252 7.76 4.06 -14.16
C THR A 252 8.78 4.60 -15.17
N ASN A 253 9.95 4.01 -15.33
CA ASN A 253 10.47 2.82 -14.67
C ASN A 253 11.30 3.19 -13.43
N ALA A 254 10.92 2.68 -12.25
CA ALA A 254 11.57 3.02 -10.98
C ALA A 254 11.62 1.83 -10.01
N THR A 255 12.54 1.89 -9.05
CA THR A 255 12.60 0.99 -7.90
C THR A 255 11.97 1.67 -6.69
N LEU A 256 11.05 0.97 -6.03
CA LEU A 256 10.56 1.30 -4.70
C LEU A 256 11.49 0.61 -3.69
N GLU A 257 12.20 1.39 -2.88
CA GLU A 257 13.07 0.88 -1.81
C GLU A 257 12.30 0.80 -0.49
N ASP A 258 12.84 0.05 0.48
CA ASP A 258 12.31 -0.07 1.85
C ASP A 258 10.82 -0.46 1.91
N VAL A 259 10.37 -1.30 0.97
CA VAL A 259 9.00 -1.81 0.95
C VAL A 259 8.89 -2.93 1.98
N PRO A 260 7.89 -2.92 2.90
CA PRO A 260 7.70 -4.00 3.85
C PRO A 260 7.67 -5.38 3.18
N VAL A 261 8.14 -6.40 3.87
CA VAL A 261 8.01 -7.79 3.39
C VAL A 261 6.55 -8.21 3.43
N GLY A 262 6.09 -8.87 2.36
CA GLY A 262 4.72 -9.37 2.25
C GLY A 262 4.06 -9.07 0.91
N GLU A 263 2.74 -9.23 0.87
CA GLU A 263 1.93 -8.96 -0.32
C GLU A 263 1.56 -7.49 -0.41
N HIS A 264 1.83 -6.88 -1.57
CA HIS A 264 1.53 -5.50 -1.87
C HIS A 264 0.74 -5.36 -3.17
N THR A 265 -0.10 -4.33 -3.25
CA THR A 265 -0.81 -3.96 -4.46
C THR A 265 -0.18 -2.71 -5.07
N ILE A 266 0.22 -2.80 -6.33
CA ILE A 266 0.72 -1.65 -7.10
C ILE A 266 -0.36 -1.20 -8.08
N GLU A 267 -0.67 0.09 -8.05
CA GLU A 267 -1.53 0.74 -9.04
C GLU A 267 -0.72 1.73 -9.87
N LEU A 268 -0.93 1.69 -11.19
CA LEU A 268 -0.27 2.55 -12.16
C LEU A 268 -1.29 3.48 -12.80
N ARG A 269 -0.96 4.77 -12.82
CA ARG A 269 -1.81 5.81 -13.43
C ARG A 269 -1.05 6.63 -14.45
N LEU A 270 -1.60 6.74 -15.65
CA LEU A 270 -1.07 7.59 -16.71
C LEU A 270 -2.21 8.33 -17.43
N SER A 271 -2.03 9.63 -17.68
CA SER A 271 -3.03 10.43 -18.37
C SER A 271 -3.33 9.88 -19.77
N GLY A 272 -4.61 9.71 -20.10
CA GLY A 272 -5.05 9.11 -21.36
C GLY A 272 -5.05 7.57 -21.37
N TYR A 273 -4.82 6.93 -20.23
CA TYR A 273 -4.83 5.46 -20.08
C TYR A 273 -5.73 5.04 -18.91
N GLU A 274 -6.29 3.83 -19.01
CA GLU A 274 -6.97 3.18 -17.88
C GLU A 274 -5.97 2.88 -16.76
N ALA A 275 -6.40 3.02 -15.50
CA ALA A 275 -5.58 2.62 -14.36
C ALA A 275 -5.40 1.10 -14.36
N ALA A 276 -4.18 0.63 -14.08
CA ALA A 276 -3.85 -0.79 -14.03
C ALA A 276 -3.34 -1.17 -12.64
N THR A 277 -3.70 -2.36 -12.17
CA THR A 277 -3.26 -2.89 -10.87
C THR A 277 -2.52 -4.22 -11.05
N MET A 278 -1.54 -4.47 -10.18
CA MET A 278 -0.85 -5.75 -10.06
C MET A 278 -0.51 -6.05 -8.59
N ASN A 279 -0.47 -7.33 -8.23
CA ASN A 279 0.02 -7.76 -6.92
C ASN A 279 1.48 -8.17 -7.02
N VAL A 280 2.25 -7.91 -5.98
CA VAL A 280 3.64 -8.33 -5.86
C VAL A 280 3.92 -8.80 -4.44
N THR A 281 4.66 -9.90 -4.32
CA THR A 281 5.25 -10.34 -3.05
C THR A 281 6.63 -9.73 -2.92
N VAL A 282 6.90 -9.09 -1.79
CA VAL A 282 8.20 -8.53 -1.43
C VAL A 282 8.86 -9.46 -0.42
N GLU A 283 10.08 -9.88 -0.74
CA GLU A 283 10.93 -10.72 0.12
C GLU A 283 12.06 -9.87 0.71
N MET A 284 12.55 -10.26 1.88
CA MET A 284 13.56 -9.49 2.62
C MET A 284 14.85 -9.34 1.81
N ASP A 285 15.40 -8.12 1.75
CA ASP A 285 16.63 -7.77 1.03
C ASP A 285 16.66 -8.16 -0.46
N GLU A 286 15.53 -8.58 -1.02
CA GLU A 286 15.40 -8.90 -2.44
C GLU A 286 14.72 -7.76 -3.20
N CYS A 287 15.03 -7.68 -4.49
CA CYS A 287 14.33 -6.78 -5.41
C CYS A 287 13.35 -7.61 -6.23
N SER A 288 12.05 -7.49 -5.94
CA SER A 288 10.98 -8.08 -6.74
C SER A 288 10.87 -7.37 -8.09
N ARG A 289 10.81 -8.14 -9.18
CA ARG A 289 10.84 -7.61 -10.56
C ARG A 289 9.68 -8.17 -11.40
N PRO A 290 8.44 -7.72 -11.16
CA PRO A 290 7.29 -8.14 -11.98
C PRO A 290 7.47 -7.75 -13.45
N ASP A 291 6.76 -8.47 -14.34
CA ASP A 291 6.74 -8.16 -15.76
C ASP A 291 6.18 -6.74 -16.03
N PRO A 292 6.63 -6.05 -17.08
CA PRO A 292 6.12 -4.71 -17.41
C PRO A 292 4.61 -4.71 -17.68
N VAL A 293 3.89 -3.79 -17.05
CA VAL A 293 2.44 -3.64 -17.24
C VAL A 293 2.16 -2.86 -18.53
N VAL A 294 1.41 -3.46 -19.45
CA VAL A 294 0.96 -2.79 -20.68
C VAL A 294 -0.33 -2.03 -20.38
N LEU A 295 -0.32 -0.70 -20.52
CA LEU A 295 -1.47 0.16 -20.23
C LEU A 295 -2.42 0.24 -21.42
N THR A 296 -3.72 0.20 -21.14
CA THR A 296 -4.78 0.35 -22.14
C THR A 296 -5.10 1.84 -22.33
N PRO A 297 -4.96 2.42 -23.54
CA PRO A 297 -5.37 3.79 -23.81
C PRO A 297 -6.86 3.96 -23.57
N LEU A 298 -7.25 5.06 -22.93
CA LEU A 298 -8.65 5.47 -22.85
C LEU A 298 -9.16 5.82 -24.26
N PRO A 299 -10.42 5.51 -24.58
CA PRO A 299 -11.02 6.00 -25.81
C PRO A 299 -10.97 7.54 -25.85
N PRO A 300 -10.79 8.16 -27.03
CA PRO A 300 -10.78 9.61 -27.15
C PRO A 300 -12.11 10.17 -26.64
N GLU A 301 -12.05 11.22 -25.83
CA GLU A 301 -13.27 11.92 -25.42
C GLU A 301 -13.98 12.49 -26.66
N PRO A 302 -15.33 12.44 -26.70
CA PRO A 302 -16.08 13.00 -27.81
C PRO A 302 -15.92 14.52 -27.84
N ASP A 303 -15.80 15.09 -29.04
CA ASP A 303 -15.69 16.54 -29.22
C ASP A 303 -16.96 17.29 -28.77
N ALA A 304 -18.11 16.62 -28.86
CA ALA A 304 -19.40 17.15 -28.44
C ALA A 304 -20.44 16.03 -28.23
N THR A 305 -21.58 16.32 -27.60
CA THR A 305 -22.65 15.35 -27.34
C THR A 305 -24.02 15.90 -27.69
N ILE A 306 -24.82 15.17 -28.47
CA ILE A 306 -26.25 15.47 -28.69
C ILE A 306 -27.03 14.87 -27.52
N SER A 307 -27.85 15.68 -26.84
CA SER A 307 -28.79 15.19 -25.83
C SER A 307 -30.14 14.92 -26.49
N LEU A 308 -30.69 13.73 -26.25
CA LEU A 308 -32.02 13.33 -26.71
C LEU A 308 -32.93 13.16 -25.49
N GLU A 309 -34.09 13.79 -25.52
CA GLU A 309 -35.16 13.60 -24.53
C GLU A 309 -36.06 12.42 -24.93
N ASP A 310 -36.85 11.91 -23.98
CA ASP A 310 -37.91 10.94 -24.29
C ASP A 310 -38.92 11.56 -25.28
N GLY A 311 -39.22 10.83 -26.36
CA GLY A 311 -40.08 11.28 -27.44
C GLY A 311 -39.32 11.73 -28.68
N TRP A 312 -39.91 12.65 -29.44
CA TRP A 312 -39.30 13.18 -30.65
C TRP A 312 -38.23 14.22 -30.32
N ASN A 313 -37.18 14.25 -31.13
CA ASN A 313 -36.08 15.19 -31.04
C ASN A 313 -35.78 15.71 -32.45
N PHE A 314 -35.57 17.02 -32.57
CA PHE A 314 -35.19 17.64 -33.83
C PHE A 314 -33.77 18.18 -33.72
N VAL A 315 -32.82 17.43 -34.30
CA VAL A 315 -31.39 17.60 -34.03
C VAL A 315 -30.59 17.83 -35.31
N SER A 316 -29.37 18.32 -35.15
CA SER A 316 -28.40 18.51 -36.22
C SER A 316 -26.99 18.21 -35.75
N THR A 317 -26.04 18.12 -36.69
CA THR A 317 -24.61 18.13 -36.39
C THR A 317 -24.01 19.51 -36.70
N PRO A 318 -23.32 20.15 -35.73
CA PRO A 318 -22.79 21.49 -35.92
C PRO A 318 -21.61 21.53 -36.89
N LYS A 319 -20.86 20.43 -37.00
CA LYS A 319 -19.68 20.30 -37.86
C LYS A 319 -19.69 18.98 -38.61
N ARG A 320 -18.80 18.86 -39.59
CA ARG A 320 -18.58 17.59 -40.29
C ARG A 320 -18.04 16.56 -39.30
N LEU A 321 -18.68 15.39 -39.28
CA LEU A 321 -18.26 14.26 -38.45
C LEU A 321 -17.12 13.48 -39.13
N MET A 322 -16.28 12.85 -38.31
CA MET A 322 -15.15 12.02 -38.76
C MET A 322 -15.62 10.92 -39.70
N ASP A 323 -14.89 10.70 -40.79
CA ASP A 323 -15.22 9.65 -41.75
C ASP A 323 -15.19 8.27 -41.05
N GLY A 324 -16.24 7.46 -41.25
CA GLY A 324 -16.43 6.18 -40.53
C GLY A 324 -17.30 6.29 -39.28
N SER A 325 -17.47 7.51 -38.74
CA SER A 325 -18.36 7.82 -37.59
C SER A 325 -19.45 8.84 -37.97
N ASN A 326 -19.71 9.01 -39.27
CA ASN A 326 -20.59 10.04 -39.80
C ASN A 326 -21.93 9.53 -40.35
N THR A 327 -22.25 8.24 -40.21
CA THR A 327 -23.52 7.67 -40.68
C THR A 327 -24.56 7.59 -39.58
N PHE A 328 -25.85 7.61 -39.93
CA PHE A 328 -26.92 7.50 -38.93
C PHE A 328 -26.82 6.22 -38.08
N ALA A 329 -26.38 5.09 -38.64
CA ALA A 329 -26.15 3.88 -37.84
C ALA A 329 -24.95 4.00 -36.89
N ALA A 330 -23.86 4.67 -37.30
CA ALA A 330 -22.70 4.85 -36.42
C ALA A 330 -23.02 5.79 -35.24
N ILE A 331 -23.88 6.77 -35.48
CA ILE A 331 -24.21 7.83 -34.50
C ILE A 331 -25.36 7.40 -33.59
N TYR A 332 -26.47 6.93 -34.18
CA TYR A 332 -27.70 6.63 -33.45
C TYR A 332 -28.03 5.14 -33.35
N GLY A 333 -27.11 4.25 -33.74
CA GLY A 333 -27.36 2.81 -33.73
C GLY A 333 -27.61 2.20 -32.34
N SER A 334 -27.17 2.88 -31.28
CA SER A 334 -27.44 2.51 -29.89
C SER A 334 -28.72 3.14 -29.31
N VAL A 335 -29.37 4.07 -30.02
CA VAL A 335 -30.59 4.73 -29.55
C VAL A 335 -31.79 3.80 -29.75
N ASP A 336 -32.53 3.52 -28.68
CA ASP A 336 -33.81 2.84 -28.79
C ASP A 336 -34.85 3.79 -29.38
N THR A 337 -35.17 3.60 -30.66
CA THR A 337 -36.13 4.44 -31.39
C THR A 337 -37.58 3.96 -31.27
N ALA A 338 -37.85 2.92 -30.47
CA ALA A 338 -39.14 2.24 -30.41
C ALA A 338 -39.68 1.82 -31.81
N GLY A 339 -38.78 1.53 -32.75
CA GLY A 339 -39.09 1.13 -34.12
C GLY A 339 -39.39 2.29 -35.09
N HIS A 340 -39.27 3.55 -34.66
CA HIS A 340 -39.45 4.70 -35.54
C HIS A 340 -38.24 4.90 -36.47
N SER A 341 -38.51 5.29 -37.70
CA SER A 341 -37.45 5.68 -38.64
C SER A 341 -36.92 7.07 -38.30
N ILE A 342 -35.62 7.28 -38.52
CA ILE A 342 -35.02 8.61 -38.54
C ILE A 342 -35.50 9.33 -39.80
N LEU A 343 -36.00 10.56 -39.66
CA LEU A 343 -36.67 11.31 -40.74
C LEU A 343 -35.91 12.59 -41.12
N LEU A 344 -35.76 12.78 -42.43
CA LEU A 344 -35.29 14.00 -43.08
C LEU A 344 -36.45 14.63 -43.85
N TYR A 345 -36.40 15.95 -44.06
CA TYR A 345 -37.35 16.65 -44.92
C TYR A 345 -36.64 17.30 -46.11
N ASP A 346 -37.02 16.88 -47.33
CA ASP A 346 -36.56 17.49 -48.57
C ASP A 346 -37.47 18.66 -48.91
N GLY A 347 -37.00 19.89 -48.67
CA GLY A 347 -37.77 21.09 -48.98
C GLY A 347 -37.79 21.49 -50.45
N LEU A 348 -36.99 20.88 -51.33
CA LEU A 348 -37.10 21.07 -52.79
C LEU A 348 -38.26 20.25 -53.35
N ALA A 349 -38.37 18.99 -52.91
CA ALA A 349 -39.46 18.09 -53.26
C ALA A 349 -40.71 18.26 -52.38
N GLN A 350 -40.58 18.96 -51.25
CA GLN A 350 -41.62 19.14 -50.21
C GLN A 350 -42.13 17.80 -49.64
N GLU A 351 -41.21 16.85 -49.41
CA GLU A 351 -41.54 15.50 -48.94
C GLU A 351 -40.67 15.02 -47.78
N TRP A 352 -41.21 14.06 -47.01
CA TRP A 352 -40.48 13.37 -45.95
C TRP A 352 -39.72 12.18 -46.53
N LYS A 353 -38.47 12.01 -46.07
CA LYS A 353 -37.61 10.90 -46.43
C LYS A 353 -37.11 10.20 -45.17
N ALA A 354 -37.26 8.87 -45.11
CA ALA A 354 -36.56 8.07 -44.10
C ALA A 354 -35.06 8.04 -44.41
N ALA A 355 -34.23 8.36 -43.43
CA ALA A 355 -32.78 8.27 -43.55
C ALA A 355 -32.36 6.79 -43.63
N ALA A 356 -31.52 6.44 -44.60
CA ALA A 356 -30.91 5.13 -44.60
C ALA A 356 -29.84 5.05 -43.50
N SER A 357 -29.62 3.86 -42.94
CA SER A 357 -28.57 3.64 -41.93
C SER A 357 -27.17 4.04 -42.41
N THR A 358 -26.91 3.93 -43.71
CA THR A 358 -25.66 4.30 -44.37
C THR A 358 -25.61 5.75 -44.85
N ASP A 359 -26.71 6.51 -44.75
CA ASP A 359 -26.71 7.92 -45.10
C ASP A 359 -25.83 8.67 -44.10
N ALA A 360 -25.01 9.59 -44.59
CA ALA A 360 -24.18 10.45 -43.76
C ALA A 360 -25.02 11.56 -43.12
N PHE A 361 -24.85 11.81 -41.82
CA PHE A 361 -25.42 12.95 -41.12
C PHE A 361 -24.54 14.18 -41.37
N LYS A 362 -25.04 15.12 -42.17
CA LYS A 362 -24.25 16.26 -42.66
C LYS A 362 -24.63 17.55 -41.92
N PRO A 363 -23.69 18.50 -41.81
CA PRO A 363 -24.02 19.85 -41.39
C PRO A 363 -25.15 20.44 -42.24
N LEU A 364 -26.00 21.28 -41.62
CA LEU A 364 -27.24 21.84 -42.19
C LEU A 364 -28.40 20.83 -42.36
N ASP A 365 -28.23 19.55 -42.03
CA ASP A 365 -29.36 18.63 -41.95
C ASP A 365 -30.06 18.76 -40.59
N GLY A 366 -31.33 19.14 -40.62
CA GLY A 366 -32.23 18.96 -39.48
C GLY A 366 -32.89 17.59 -39.59
N VAL A 367 -32.78 16.79 -38.55
CA VAL A 367 -33.21 15.38 -38.52
C VAL A 367 -34.15 15.16 -37.35
N TRP A 368 -35.25 14.46 -37.62
CA TRP A 368 -36.16 13.98 -36.59
C TRP A 368 -35.79 12.56 -36.18
N ILE A 369 -35.62 12.35 -34.88
CA ILE A 369 -35.36 11.05 -34.26
C ILE A 369 -36.25 10.88 -33.03
N TYR A 370 -36.80 9.68 -32.84
CA TYR A 370 -37.50 9.32 -31.62
C TYR A 370 -36.53 8.61 -30.68
N ALA A 371 -36.54 8.93 -29.39
CA ALA A 371 -35.84 8.19 -28.35
C ALA A 371 -36.88 7.68 -27.34
N ASN A 372 -36.84 6.38 -27.03
CA ASN A 372 -37.76 5.75 -26.08
C ASN A 372 -37.41 6.09 -24.62
N GLU A 373 -36.18 6.52 -24.37
CA GLU A 373 -35.70 7.04 -23.10
C GLU A 373 -34.67 8.15 -23.37
N ALA A 374 -34.55 9.10 -22.45
CA ALA A 374 -33.57 10.17 -22.57
C ALA A 374 -32.13 9.61 -22.56
N CYS A 375 -31.29 10.04 -23.49
CA CYS A 375 -29.92 9.56 -23.65
C CYS A 375 -29.00 10.61 -24.29
N THR A 376 -27.70 10.32 -24.33
CA THR A 376 -26.72 11.20 -24.99
C THR A 376 -25.98 10.44 -26.08
N VAL A 377 -25.66 11.15 -27.15
CA VAL A 377 -24.99 10.61 -28.33
C VAL A 377 -23.68 11.36 -28.55
N PRO A 378 -22.51 10.69 -28.43
CA PRO A 378 -21.21 11.33 -28.65
C PRO A 378 -20.97 11.61 -30.13
N LEU A 379 -20.36 12.75 -30.41
CA LEU A 379 -19.91 13.16 -31.74
C LEU A 379 -18.38 13.29 -31.76
N THR A 380 -17.79 12.89 -32.88
CA THR A 380 -16.37 13.10 -33.19
C THR A 380 -16.28 13.88 -34.49
N PHE A 381 -15.65 15.05 -34.44
CA PHE A 381 -15.53 15.95 -35.57
C PHE A 381 -14.37 15.54 -36.47
N ALA A 382 -14.54 15.76 -37.77
CA ALA A 382 -13.45 15.63 -38.72
C ALA A 382 -12.38 16.72 -38.45
N PRO A 383 -11.08 16.43 -38.64
CA PRO A 383 -10.04 17.42 -38.42
C PRO A 383 -10.23 18.66 -39.32
N GLY A 384 -10.03 19.85 -38.74
CA GLY A 384 -10.22 21.15 -39.41
C GLY A 384 -9.18 21.42 -40.48
N GLY A 385 -9.48 21.05 -41.73
CA GLY A 385 -8.70 21.40 -42.92
C GLY A 385 -9.42 22.45 -43.80
N PRO A 386 -8.74 23.04 -44.79
CA PRO A 386 -9.40 23.93 -45.75
C PRO A 386 -10.47 23.15 -46.50
N GLN A 387 -11.72 23.40 -46.15
CA GLN A 387 -12.89 22.80 -46.78
C GLN A 387 -13.82 23.93 -47.21
N VAL A 388 -14.54 23.70 -48.32
CA VAL A 388 -15.62 24.59 -48.72
C VAL A 388 -16.70 24.50 -47.63
N PRO A 389 -17.16 25.63 -47.07
CA PRO A 389 -18.22 25.62 -46.08
C PRO A 389 -19.44 24.84 -46.60
N PRO A 390 -20.05 23.97 -45.78
CA PRO A 390 -21.25 23.24 -46.18
C PRO A 390 -22.33 24.18 -46.70
N THR A 391 -23.03 23.77 -47.75
CA THR A 391 -24.18 24.51 -48.28
C THR A 391 -25.37 23.60 -48.50
N LYS A 392 -26.58 24.12 -48.32
CA LYS A 392 -27.83 23.39 -48.53
C LYS A 392 -28.79 24.18 -49.39
N SER A 393 -29.31 23.56 -50.45
CA SER A 393 -30.33 24.16 -51.31
C SER A 393 -31.70 24.05 -50.66
N LEU A 394 -32.37 25.19 -50.47
CA LEU A 394 -33.70 25.27 -49.87
C LEU A 394 -34.73 25.62 -50.95
N GLY A 395 -35.85 24.92 -50.95
CA GLY A 395 -37.00 25.20 -51.83
C GLY A 395 -37.92 26.26 -51.25
N LYS A 396 -38.85 26.76 -52.07
CA LYS A 396 -39.92 27.64 -51.58
C LYS A 396 -40.87 26.84 -50.68
N GLY A 397 -41.23 27.37 -49.52
CA GLY A 397 -42.01 26.67 -48.50
C GLY A 397 -41.19 26.30 -47.28
N TRP A 398 -41.65 25.31 -46.51
CA TRP A 398 -40.92 24.83 -45.34
C TRP A 398 -39.72 24.00 -45.75
N ASN A 399 -38.63 24.11 -44.98
CA ASN A 399 -37.42 23.31 -45.11
C ASN A 399 -36.90 22.96 -43.70
N ALA A 400 -36.33 21.77 -43.54
CA ALA A 400 -35.60 21.40 -42.33
C ALA A 400 -34.11 21.70 -42.48
N ILE A 401 -33.57 22.50 -41.56
CA ILE A 401 -32.16 22.89 -41.53
C ILE A 401 -31.55 22.58 -40.17
N GLY A 402 -30.22 22.56 -40.14
CA GLY A 402 -29.43 22.43 -38.94
C GLY A 402 -28.62 23.70 -38.65
N PHE A 403 -28.27 23.89 -37.38
CA PHE A 403 -27.29 24.90 -36.97
C PHE A 403 -25.86 24.38 -37.16
N THR A 404 -24.92 25.24 -37.59
CA THR A 404 -23.56 24.84 -38.02
C THR A 404 -22.45 25.52 -37.24
N ASP A 405 -22.66 25.66 -35.93
CA ASP A 405 -21.62 26.10 -35.00
C ASP A 405 -21.79 25.36 -33.66
N THR A 406 -20.71 25.30 -32.89
CA THR A 406 -20.68 24.83 -31.51
C THR A 406 -20.99 25.93 -30.49
N VAL A 407 -21.05 27.18 -30.95
CA VAL A 407 -21.42 28.35 -30.13
C VAL A 407 -22.76 28.90 -30.63
N PRO A 408 -23.74 29.21 -29.76
CA PRO A 408 -25.01 29.80 -30.18
C PRO A 408 -24.82 31.12 -30.93
N GLU A 409 -25.64 31.36 -31.94
CA GLU A 409 -25.59 32.58 -32.76
C GLU A 409 -27.00 33.01 -33.19
N SER A 410 -27.22 34.30 -33.37
CA SER A 410 -28.50 34.86 -33.83
C SER A 410 -28.97 34.24 -35.14
N ALA A 411 -30.29 34.08 -35.29
CA ALA A 411 -30.88 33.66 -36.55
C ALA A 411 -30.57 34.65 -37.69
N ALA A 412 -30.50 35.95 -37.38
CA ALA A 412 -30.12 36.99 -38.34
C ALA A 412 -28.74 36.75 -38.97
N ASN A 413 -27.72 36.44 -38.15
CA ASN A 413 -26.38 36.13 -38.64
C ASN A 413 -26.31 34.76 -39.30
N THR A 414 -26.94 33.76 -38.69
CA THR A 414 -26.92 32.37 -39.19
C THR A 414 -27.55 32.23 -40.57
N LEU A 415 -28.65 32.95 -40.81
CA LEU A 415 -29.41 32.88 -42.06
C LEU A 415 -29.05 34.00 -43.05
N LEU A 416 -27.93 34.70 -42.84
CA LEU A 416 -27.53 35.85 -43.64
C LEU A 416 -27.45 35.54 -45.15
N SER A 417 -27.00 34.33 -45.52
CA SER A 417 -26.89 33.91 -46.93
C SER A 417 -28.24 33.79 -47.65
N LEU A 418 -29.33 33.65 -46.88
CA LEU A 418 -30.71 33.59 -47.37
C LEU A 418 -31.27 34.99 -47.65
N GLY A 419 -30.72 36.04 -47.03
CA GLY A 419 -31.14 37.43 -47.25
C GLY A 419 -32.63 37.64 -46.94
N GLU A 420 -33.39 38.16 -47.91
CA GLU A 420 -34.84 38.41 -47.79
C GLU A 420 -35.73 37.20 -48.14
N HIS A 421 -35.13 36.05 -48.45
CA HIS A 421 -35.85 34.88 -48.95
C HIS A 421 -36.42 33.96 -47.86
N TRP A 422 -36.27 34.28 -46.58
CA TRP A 422 -36.88 33.56 -45.45
C TRP A 422 -37.77 34.48 -44.64
N THR A 423 -38.77 33.93 -43.94
CA THR A 423 -39.69 34.73 -43.10
C THR A 423 -39.78 34.22 -41.67
N THR A 424 -39.77 32.90 -41.49
CA THR A 424 -40.08 32.28 -40.20
C THR A 424 -39.12 31.14 -39.95
N LEU A 425 -38.57 31.07 -38.74
CA LEU A 425 -37.76 29.97 -38.23
C LEU A 425 -38.40 29.43 -36.95
N ILE A 426 -38.45 28.12 -36.75
CA ILE A 426 -39.10 27.48 -35.59
C ILE A 426 -38.26 26.28 -35.14
N GLY A 427 -37.79 26.30 -33.90
CA GLY A 427 -37.14 25.15 -33.24
C GLY A 427 -38.16 24.19 -32.63
N PHE A 428 -37.69 23.11 -32.03
CA PHE A 428 -38.54 22.15 -31.33
C PHE A 428 -37.96 21.84 -29.96
N ASP A 429 -38.76 22.08 -28.92
CA ASP A 429 -38.42 21.74 -27.55
C ASP A 429 -38.80 20.27 -27.31
N ALA A 430 -37.78 19.41 -27.28
CA ALA A 430 -37.96 17.98 -27.05
C ALA A 430 -38.40 17.67 -25.60
N GLY A 431 -38.06 18.51 -24.62
CA GLY A 431 -38.49 18.30 -23.24
C GLY A 431 -40.00 18.52 -23.06
N SER A 432 -40.57 19.51 -23.76
CA SER A 432 -42.01 19.76 -23.75
C SER A 432 -42.78 19.10 -24.89
N GLN A 433 -42.09 18.51 -25.86
CA GLN A 433 -42.65 17.96 -27.11
C GLN A 433 -43.49 18.99 -27.90
N GLU A 434 -43.05 20.25 -27.91
CA GLU A 434 -43.75 21.37 -28.56
C GLU A 434 -42.81 22.19 -29.45
N TYR A 435 -43.39 22.83 -30.47
CA TYR A 435 -42.63 23.81 -31.25
C TYR A 435 -42.32 25.05 -30.42
N GLU A 436 -41.08 25.50 -30.51
CA GLU A 436 -40.65 26.72 -29.84
C GLU A 436 -41.38 27.95 -30.40
N ILE A 437 -41.27 29.05 -29.66
CA ILE A 437 -41.70 30.36 -30.16
C ILE A 437 -40.93 30.65 -31.45
N SER A 438 -41.66 30.95 -32.52
CA SER A 438 -41.06 31.27 -33.82
C SER A 438 -40.16 32.50 -33.77
N ILE A 439 -39.14 32.49 -34.60
CA ILE A 439 -38.30 33.63 -34.93
C ILE A 439 -38.74 34.15 -36.29
N VAL A 440 -39.05 35.43 -36.39
CA VAL A 440 -39.60 36.07 -37.59
C VAL A 440 -38.63 37.12 -38.09
N ARG A 441 -38.31 37.06 -39.38
CA ARG A 441 -37.39 38.00 -40.02
C ARG A 441 -37.87 39.44 -39.87
N GLY A 442 -36.98 40.34 -39.44
CA GLY A 442 -37.25 41.75 -39.17
C GLY A 442 -38.15 42.04 -37.96
N ALA A 443 -38.57 41.02 -37.21
CA ALA A 443 -39.33 41.22 -35.97
C ALA A 443 -38.40 41.57 -34.80
N THR A 444 -38.99 42.07 -33.72
CA THR A 444 -38.31 42.34 -32.45
C THR A 444 -39.03 41.66 -31.29
N GLY A 445 -38.41 41.63 -30.11
CA GLY A 445 -39.01 41.06 -28.90
C GLY A 445 -39.10 39.52 -28.97
N ARG A 446 -40.23 38.96 -28.52
CA ARG A 446 -40.39 37.50 -28.33
C ARG A 446 -40.22 36.68 -29.62
N HIS A 447 -40.48 37.28 -30.78
CA HIS A 447 -40.29 36.67 -32.10
C HIS A 447 -39.10 37.25 -32.88
N GLY A 448 -38.22 38.04 -32.23
CA GLY A 448 -37.17 38.77 -32.92
C GLY A 448 -36.06 37.91 -33.52
N GLU A 449 -35.48 38.36 -34.63
CA GLU A 449 -34.43 37.63 -35.39
C GLU A 449 -33.06 37.60 -34.73
N GLU A 450 -32.85 38.42 -33.69
CA GLU A 450 -31.65 38.38 -32.84
C GLU A 450 -31.67 37.23 -31.82
N ARG A 451 -32.75 36.45 -31.75
CA ARG A 451 -32.79 35.23 -30.94
C ARG A 451 -31.83 34.19 -31.51
N THR A 452 -31.21 33.44 -30.61
CA THR A 452 -30.17 32.46 -30.94
C THR A 452 -30.76 31.20 -31.55
N MET A 453 -30.00 30.64 -32.48
CA MET A 453 -30.03 29.23 -32.85
C MET A 453 -28.96 28.52 -32.01
N GLU A 454 -29.30 27.36 -31.48
CA GLU A 454 -28.49 26.60 -30.55
C GLU A 454 -27.75 25.45 -31.26
N PRO A 455 -26.53 25.11 -30.80
CA PRO A 455 -25.79 23.93 -31.23
C PRO A 455 -26.63 22.66 -31.20
N MET A 456 -26.40 21.80 -32.20
CA MET A 456 -26.99 20.45 -32.31
C MET A 456 -28.51 20.42 -32.49
N GLN A 457 -29.18 21.55 -32.66
CA GLN A 457 -30.62 21.61 -32.89
C GLN A 457 -30.97 21.68 -34.39
N GLY A 458 -32.11 21.08 -34.72
CA GLY A 458 -32.78 21.23 -36.00
C GLY A 458 -33.80 22.37 -35.94
N TYR A 459 -34.00 23.03 -37.08
CA TYR A 459 -34.96 24.12 -37.23
C TYR A 459 -35.78 23.99 -38.51
N TRP A 460 -37.05 24.39 -38.42
CA TRP A 460 -37.90 24.62 -39.58
C TRP A 460 -37.71 26.05 -40.06
N VAL A 461 -37.39 26.24 -41.33
CA VAL A 461 -37.33 27.56 -41.96
C VAL A 461 -38.33 27.65 -43.11
N TYR A 462 -39.14 28.72 -43.13
CA TYR A 462 -40.04 29.02 -44.22
C TYR A 462 -39.39 29.99 -45.22
N MET A 463 -39.32 29.54 -46.47
CA MET A 463 -38.69 30.25 -47.57
C MET A 463 -39.74 30.83 -48.53
N THR A 464 -39.59 32.11 -48.91
CA THR A 464 -40.44 32.79 -49.91
C THR A 464 -40.01 32.51 -51.34
N GLY A 465 -38.77 32.06 -51.53
CA GLY A 465 -38.19 31.62 -52.80
C GLY A 465 -37.00 30.67 -52.58
N ALA A 466 -36.64 29.90 -53.61
CA ALA A 466 -35.52 28.97 -53.52
C ALA A 466 -34.19 29.71 -53.36
N ARG A 467 -33.34 29.26 -52.44
CA ARG A 467 -32.05 29.88 -52.12
C ARG A 467 -31.10 28.86 -51.49
N THR A 468 -29.80 29.13 -51.56
CA THR A 468 -28.79 28.29 -50.91
C THR A 468 -28.41 28.86 -49.54
N LEU A 469 -28.56 28.06 -48.50
CA LEU A 469 -28.02 28.32 -47.17
C LEU A 469 -26.53 27.94 -47.16
N ALA A 470 -25.69 28.82 -46.61
CA ALA A 470 -24.28 28.55 -46.34
C ALA A 470 -24.07 28.44 -44.82
N ALA A 471 -23.24 27.49 -44.40
CA ALA A 471 -22.84 27.35 -43.00
C ALA A 471 -22.06 28.58 -42.50
N ILE A 472 -22.19 28.89 -41.21
CA ILE A 472 -21.50 30.02 -40.56
C ILE A 472 -20.23 29.61 -39.80
N GLY A 473 -20.15 28.36 -39.34
CA GLY A 473 -18.96 27.74 -38.75
C GLY A 473 -18.46 26.57 -39.62
N ALA A 474 -17.15 26.39 -39.69
CA ALA A 474 -16.49 25.27 -40.38
C ALA A 474 -15.84 24.31 -39.36
#